data_AF-G4ZGS9-F1
#
_entry.id   AF-G4ZGS9-F1
#
_cell.length_a   1.000
_cell.length_b   1.000
_cell.length_c   1.000
_cell.angle_alpha   90.00
_cell.angle_beta   90.00
_cell.angle_gamma   90.00
#
_symmetry.space_group_name_H-M   'P 1'
#
loop_
_entity.id
_entity.type
_entity.pdbx_description
1 polymer ?
#
loop_
_entity_poly.entity_id
_entity_poly.type
_entity_poly.pdbx_seq_one_letter_code
_entity_poly.pdbx_strand_id
1 'polypeptide(L)'
;SVERLESFEYYCKTTSRARVIMVCTLTPLPALTTAVLLECLPLRPPSDGWSGNWVFWIRLGLMTFTLTFVGISELILFVPNLNITLLKRIVVSLGASLSYVGTWLVATATGVVGFPVPFIWQFGGLLLGIYLPSMMFLVFGFAPFMSTSPCRIYLSRYLRLLFAYMALAGVYPLYKVLYEYVPVDYRGGALIILPLWKFGAKHFIMSATRELEDFIPVVVSMTVDFFSALFVSVCISSSGSLYLSALFIAADVGQALLEFREVRANATAVIELLKREGSGHAEDRDLVAQVLEVTRDPRAFPGCILERSATTRLSSPRYD
;
A
#
# COMPACT_ATOMS: atom_id res chain seq x y z
N SER A 1 -2.56 -11.36 15.13
CA SER A 1 -2.27 -12.66 15.79
C SER A 1 -1.79 -12.43 17.24
N VAL A 2 -2.15 -13.27 18.22
CA VAL A 2 -1.66 -13.17 19.62
C VAL A 2 -0.14 -13.31 19.70
N GLU A 3 0.44 -14.27 18.98
CA GLU A 3 1.89 -14.50 18.91
C GLU A 3 2.67 -13.27 18.36
N ARG A 4 2.05 -12.54 17.43
CA ARG A 4 2.62 -11.27 16.91
C ARG A 4 2.55 -10.15 17.95
N LEU A 5 1.48 -10.11 18.73
CA LEU A 5 1.36 -9.13 19.81
C LEU A 5 2.37 -9.43 20.93
N GLU A 6 2.59 -10.71 21.25
CA GLU A 6 3.61 -11.16 22.21
C GLU A 6 5.03 -10.82 21.76
N SER A 7 5.36 -11.08 20.50
CA SER A 7 6.66 -10.71 19.94
C SER A 7 6.85 -9.20 19.85
N PHE A 8 5.78 -8.42 19.59
CA PHE A 8 5.83 -6.96 19.63
C PHE A 8 6.07 -6.44 21.05
N GLU A 9 5.36 -6.95 22.06
CA GLU A 9 5.58 -6.58 23.47
C GLU A 9 7.00 -6.90 23.91
N TYR A 10 7.48 -8.10 23.56
CA TYR A 10 8.87 -8.50 23.83
C TYR A 10 9.86 -7.57 23.15
N TYR A 11 9.62 -7.21 21.88
CA TYR A 11 10.46 -6.27 21.13
C TYR A 11 10.50 -4.89 21.79
N CYS A 12 9.34 -4.35 22.21
CA CYS A 12 9.25 -3.07 22.92
C CYS A 12 10.03 -3.07 24.24
N LYS A 13 10.03 -4.20 24.98
CA LYS A 13 10.74 -4.32 26.26
C LYS A 13 12.25 -4.51 26.11
N THR A 14 12.70 -5.17 25.04
CA THR A 14 14.11 -5.57 24.87
C THR A 14 14.91 -4.65 23.95
N THR A 15 14.25 -3.85 23.12
CA THR A 15 14.92 -3.08 22.06
C THR A 15 15.11 -1.62 22.45
N SER A 16 16.32 -1.10 22.23
CA SER A 16 16.62 0.32 22.44
C SER A 16 15.90 1.22 21.44
N ARG A 17 15.55 2.45 21.87
CA ARG A 17 14.91 3.46 20.99
C ARG A 17 15.74 3.76 19.74
N ALA A 18 17.07 3.74 19.85
CA ALA A 18 17.97 3.94 18.72
C ALA A 18 17.79 2.88 17.63
N ARG A 19 17.62 1.61 18.01
CA ARG A 19 17.35 0.52 17.05
C ARG A 19 15.99 0.69 16.38
N VAL A 20 14.97 1.12 17.10
CA VAL A 20 13.64 1.40 16.50
C VAL A 20 13.74 2.50 15.45
N ILE A 21 14.36 3.64 15.80
CA ILE A 21 14.56 4.76 14.87
C ILE A 21 15.38 4.33 13.64
N MET A 22 16.43 3.54 13.86
CA MET A 22 17.27 3.00 12.78
C MET A 22 16.48 2.07 11.87
N VAL A 23 15.63 1.18 12.40
CA VAL A 23 14.77 0.32 11.58
C VAL A 23 13.80 1.17 10.75
N CYS A 24 13.08 2.10 11.38
CA CYS A 24 12.13 2.96 10.67
C CYS A 24 12.77 3.80 9.55
N THR A 25 13.99 4.29 9.74
CA THR A 25 14.69 5.10 8.74
C THR A 25 15.38 4.26 7.66
N LEU A 26 15.95 3.10 8.00
CA LEU A 26 16.64 2.24 7.05
C LEU A 26 15.70 1.39 6.19
N THR A 27 14.52 1.01 6.70
CA THR A 27 13.56 0.19 5.94
C THR A 27 13.18 0.79 4.57
N PRO A 28 12.87 2.09 4.42
CA PRO A 28 12.56 2.67 3.11
C PRO A 28 13.79 2.93 2.22
N LEU A 29 15.01 2.98 2.77
CA LEU A 29 16.20 3.37 2.01
C LEU A 29 16.51 2.49 0.79
N PRO A 30 16.41 1.14 0.84
CA PRO A 30 16.64 0.30 -0.34
C PRO A 30 15.69 0.64 -1.50
N ALA A 31 14.42 0.89 -1.20
CA ALA A 31 13.41 1.27 -2.19
C ALA A 31 13.71 2.65 -2.78
N LEU A 32 13.99 3.65 -1.92
CA LEU A 32 14.34 5.00 -2.35
C LEU A 32 15.65 5.03 -3.16
N THR A 33 16.66 4.27 -2.74
CA THR A 33 17.94 4.17 -3.45
C THR A 33 17.73 3.58 -4.83
N THR A 34 16.92 2.51 -4.94
CA THR A 34 16.60 1.90 -6.23
C THR A 34 15.85 2.87 -7.14
N ALA A 35 14.88 3.63 -6.60
CA ALA A 35 14.19 4.67 -7.35
C ALA A 35 15.17 5.75 -7.86
N VAL A 36 16.03 6.28 -6.99
CA VAL A 36 17.03 7.29 -7.37
C VAL A 36 18.00 6.75 -8.44
N LEU A 37 18.50 5.52 -8.28
CA LEU A 37 19.38 4.89 -9.27
C LEU A 37 18.72 4.76 -10.65
N LEU A 38 17.41 4.47 -10.69
CA LEU A 38 16.65 4.43 -11.93
C LEU A 38 16.45 5.82 -12.53
N GLU A 39 16.22 6.85 -11.70
CA GLU A 39 16.12 8.25 -12.15
C GLU A 39 17.45 8.79 -12.69
N CYS A 40 18.58 8.31 -12.17
CA CYS A 40 19.91 8.68 -12.66
C CYS A 40 20.24 8.15 -14.07
N LEU A 41 19.42 7.26 -14.64
CA LEU A 41 19.60 6.79 -16.01
C LEU A 41 19.20 7.90 -17.00
N PRO A 42 20.15 8.41 -17.82
CA PRO A 42 19.91 9.58 -18.65
C PRO A 42 18.91 9.27 -19.78
N LEU A 43 17.89 10.10 -19.89
CA LEU A 43 16.93 10.06 -21.00
C LEU A 43 17.28 11.15 -22.01
N ARG A 44 17.08 10.85 -23.30
CA ARG A 44 17.23 11.84 -24.39
C ARG A 44 15.89 12.57 -24.61
N PRO A 45 15.89 13.68 -25.37
CA PRO A 45 14.66 14.32 -25.75
C PRO A 45 13.68 13.33 -26.42
N PRO A 46 12.36 13.43 -26.14
CA PRO A 46 11.39 12.53 -26.74
C PRO A 46 11.32 12.60 -28.27
N SER A 47 11.78 13.71 -28.87
CA SER A 47 11.90 13.90 -30.32
C SER A 47 12.81 12.89 -31.01
N ASP A 48 13.77 12.31 -30.27
CA ASP A 48 14.71 11.32 -30.80
C ASP A 48 14.04 9.93 -31.01
N GLY A 49 12.76 9.83 -30.66
CA GLY A 49 11.95 8.64 -30.86
C GLY A 49 12.33 7.48 -29.95
N TRP A 50 11.65 6.35 -30.17
CA TRP A 50 11.80 5.15 -29.34
C TRP A 50 13.18 4.49 -29.47
N SER A 51 13.83 4.60 -30.64
CA SER A 51 15.13 3.99 -30.93
C SER A 51 16.29 4.83 -30.39
N GLY A 52 16.19 6.16 -30.49
CA GLY A 52 17.16 7.09 -29.89
C GLY A 52 17.15 7.03 -28.35
N ASN A 53 16.02 6.69 -27.76
CA ASN A 53 15.81 6.57 -26.31
C ASN A 53 15.96 5.14 -25.78
N TRP A 54 16.98 4.38 -26.21
CA TRP A 54 17.15 2.99 -25.77
C TRP A 54 17.27 2.81 -24.23
N VAL A 55 17.84 3.80 -23.52
CA VAL A 55 17.96 3.81 -22.05
C VAL A 55 16.59 3.81 -21.36
N PHE A 56 15.57 4.41 -21.99
CA PHE A 56 14.19 4.38 -21.49
C PHE A 56 13.69 2.94 -21.31
N TRP A 57 13.96 2.07 -22.28
CA TRP A 57 13.51 0.66 -22.23
C TRP A 57 14.22 -0.13 -21.13
N ILE A 58 15.51 0.16 -20.90
CA ILE A 58 16.26 -0.44 -19.79
C ILE A 58 15.67 0.02 -18.45
N ARG A 59 15.45 1.32 -18.30
CA ARG A 59 14.84 1.89 -17.08
C ARG A 59 13.47 1.29 -16.82
N LEU A 60 12.62 1.20 -17.85
CA LEU A 60 11.30 0.59 -17.78
C LEU A 60 11.39 -0.90 -17.39
N GLY A 61 12.33 -1.63 -17.98
CA GLY A 61 12.57 -3.04 -17.69
C GLY A 61 13.02 -3.27 -16.25
N LEU A 62 14.00 -2.51 -15.76
CA LEU A 62 14.48 -2.61 -14.38
C LEU A 62 13.39 -2.24 -13.37
N MET A 63 12.62 -1.18 -13.63
CA MET A 63 11.49 -0.79 -12.78
C MET A 63 10.43 -1.90 -12.73
N THR A 64 10.07 -2.46 -13.88
CA THR A 64 9.09 -3.55 -13.97
C THR A 64 9.59 -4.84 -13.32
N PHE A 65 10.88 -5.16 -13.49
CA PHE A 65 11.51 -6.31 -12.86
C PHE A 65 11.47 -6.18 -11.33
N THR A 66 11.90 -5.04 -10.78
CA THR A 66 11.86 -4.81 -9.33
C THR A 66 10.44 -4.90 -8.79
N LEU A 67 9.47 -4.28 -9.46
CA LEU A 67 8.07 -4.31 -9.05
C LEU A 67 7.52 -5.74 -9.02
N THR A 68 7.72 -6.50 -10.10
CA THR A 68 7.23 -7.89 -10.20
C THR A 68 7.96 -8.82 -9.24
N PHE A 69 9.26 -8.63 -9.03
CA PHE A 69 10.04 -9.39 -8.06
C PHE A 69 9.52 -9.17 -6.65
N VAL A 70 9.35 -7.91 -6.23
CA VAL A 70 8.79 -7.57 -4.92
C VAL A 70 7.36 -8.11 -4.78
N GLY A 71 6.50 -7.95 -5.78
CA GLY A 71 5.14 -8.49 -5.74
C GLY A 71 5.10 -10.01 -5.56
N ILE A 72 5.93 -10.77 -6.27
CA ILE A 72 6.02 -12.23 -6.07
C ILE A 72 6.58 -12.56 -4.67
N SER A 73 7.47 -11.73 -4.15
CA SER A 73 8.02 -11.88 -2.80
C SER A 73 6.95 -11.72 -1.73
N GLU A 74 6.08 -10.73 -1.89
CA GLU A 74 4.91 -10.51 -1.03
C GLU A 74 3.91 -11.64 -1.17
N LEU A 75 3.63 -12.12 -2.40
CA LEU A 75 2.74 -13.24 -2.63
C LEU A 75 3.13 -14.48 -1.80
N ILE A 76 4.42 -14.81 -1.72
CA ILE A 76 4.92 -15.95 -0.92
C ILE A 76 4.63 -15.74 0.56
N LEU A 77 4.71 -14.50 1.03
CA LEU A 77 4.41 -14.14 2.42
C LEU A 77 2.92 -14.28 2.74
N PHE A 78 2.05 -14.03 1.75
CA PHE A 78 0.59 -14.15 1.89
C PHE A 78 0.01 -15.53 1.57
N VAL A 79 0.71 -16.35 0.78
CA VAL A 79 0.25 -17.69 0.39
C VAL A 79 1.14 -18.77 1.02
N PRO A 80 0.80 -19.24 2.24
CA PRO A 80 1.51 -20.35 2.84
C PRO A 80 1.36 -21.58 1.92
N ASN A 81 2.44 -22.34 1.74
CA ASN A 81 2.58 -23.54 0.89
C ASN A 81 3.07 -23.33 -0.56
N LEU A 82 3.23 -22.09 -1.04
CA LEU A 82 3.90 -21.84 -2.32
C LEU A 82 5.41 -21.87 -2.11
N ASN A 83 6.03 -23.05 -2.27
CA ASN A 83 7.48 -23.23 -2.22
C ASN A 83 8.15 -22.61 -3.45
N ILE A 84 8.28 -21.28 -3.43
CA ILE A 84 8.91 -20.52 -4.51
C ILE A 84 10.38 -20.29 -4.19
N THR A 85 11.27 -21.01 -4.90
CA THR A 85 12.71 -20.78 -4.88
C THR A 85 13.06 -19.40 -5.45
N LEU A 86 14.15 -18.78 -4.96
CA LEU A 86 14.67 -17.50 -5.47
C LEU A 86 14.80 -17.49 -7.01
N LEU A 87 15.32 -18.57 -7.59
CA LEU A 87 15.48 -18.71 -9.03
C LEU A 87 14.14 -18.59 -9.78
N LYS A 88 13.08 -19.24 -9.28
CA LYS A 88 11.74 -19.16 -9.89
C LYS A 88 11.19 -17.74 -9.83
N ARG A 89 11.44 -17.00 -8.73
CA ARG A 89 11.05 -15.58 -8.61
C ARG A 89 11.75 -14.73 -9.67
N ILE A 90 13.06 -14.90 -9.83
CA ILE A 90 13.84 -14.18 -10.82
C ILE A 90 13.33 -14.50 -12.22
N VAL A 91 13.12 -15.77 -12.55
CA VAL A 91 12.64 -16.20 -13.89
C VAL A 91 11.27 -15.62 -14.20
N VAL A 92 10.30 -15.69 -13.28
CA VAL A 92 8.96 -15.12 -13.49
C VAL A 92 9.02 -13.60 -13.65
N SER A 93 9.78 -12.91 -12.79
CA SER A 93 9.90 -11.44 -12.81
C SER A 93 10.59 -10.96 -14.09
N LEU A 94 11.66 -11.65 -14.50
CA LEU A 94 12.40 -11.35 -15.72
C LEU A 94 11.54 -11.63 -16.96
N GLY A 95 10.84 -12.77 -16.99
CA GLY A 95 9.91 -13.10 -18.08
C GLY A 95 8.81 -12.05 -18.21
N ALA A 96 8.14 -11.69 -17.10
CA ALA A 96 7.06 -10.72 -17.11
C ALA A 96 7.55 -9.32 -17.52
N SER A 97 8.70 -8.88 -17.03
CA SER A 97 9.29 -7.58 -17.39
C SER A 97 9.73 -7.53 -18.86
N LEU A 98 10.36 -8.58 -19.39
CA LEU A 98 10.73 -8.65 -20.80
C LEU A 98 9.51 -8.66 -21.71
N SER A 99 8.46 -9.43 -21.38
CA SER A 99 7.20 -9.43 -22.15
C SER A 99 6.53 -8.07 -22.11
N TYR A 100 6.50 -7.41 -20.94
CA TYR A 100 5.93 -6.09 -20.77
C TYR A 100 6.64 -5.02 -21.60
N VAL A 101 7.97 -4.93 -21.49
CA VAL A 101 8.79 -3.99 -22.26
C VAL A 101 8.72 -4.29 -23.74
N GLY A 102 8.80 -5.57 -24.11
CA GLY A 102 8.73 -6.03 -25.50
C GLY A 102 7.44 -5.59 -26.19
N THR A 103 6.29 -5.70 -25.52
CA THR A 103 5.00 -5.27 -26.07
C THR A 103 4.95 -3.78 -26.35
N TRP A 104 5.43 -2.94 -25.41
CA TRP A 104 5.48 -1.49 -25.62
C TRP A 104 6.51 -1.08 -26.69
N LEU A 105 7.66 -1.77 -26.72
CA LEU A 105 8.68 -1.55 -27.73
C LEU A 105 8.15 -1.88 -29.13
N VAL A 106 7.47 -3.03 -29.29
CA VAL A 106 6.86 -3.41 -30.57
C VAL A 106 5.73 -2.46 -30.96
N ALA A 107 4.86 -2.08 -30.02
CA ALA A 107 3.77 -1.14 -30.28
C ALA A 107 4.27 0.25 -30.75
N THR A 108 5.40 0.71 -30.19
CA THR A 108 6.03 1.97 -30.62
C THR A 108 6.81 1.82 -31.93
N ALA A 109 7.54 0.71 -32.11
CA ALA A 109 8.28 0.43 -33.34
C ALA A 109 7.39 0.25 -34.58
N THR A 110 6.18 -0.28 -34.38
CA THR A 110 5.18 -0.47 -35.45
C THR A 110 4.31 0.76 -35.70
N GLY A 111 4.51 1.85 -34.94
CA GLY A 111 3.74 3.09 -35.09
C GLY A 111 2.31 3.02 -34.55
N VAL A 112 1.92 1.96 -33.85
CA VAL A 112 0.60 1.83 -33.21
C VAL A 112 0.46 2.83 -32.06
N VAL A 113 1.55 3.08 -31.33
CA VAL A 113 1.59 4.02 -30.21
C VAL A 113 2.73 5.02 -30.42
N GLY A 114 2.47 6.30 -30.22
CA GLY A 114 3.50 7.34 -30.26
C GLY A 114 4.51 7.22 -29.12
N PHE A 115 5.73 7.72 -29.35
CA PHE A 115 6.73 7.88 -28.29
C PHE A 115 6.73 9.35 -27.81
N PRO A 116 6.74 9.61 -26.49
CA PRO A 116 6.71 8.66 -25.38
C PRO A 116 5.31 8.06 -25.18
N VAL A 117 5.24 6.82 -24.70
CA VAL A 117 3.98 6.10 -24.51
C VAL A 117 3.11 6.82 -23.47
N PRO A 118 1.93 7.34 -23.83
CA PRO A 118 1.06 8.02 -22.89
C PRO A 118 0.44 7.00 -21.91
N PHE A 119 0.37 7.38 -20.63
CA PHE A 119 -0.24 6.55 -19.58
C PHE A 119 0.28 5.10 -19.53
N ILE A 120 1.58 4.91 -19.79
CA ILE A 120 2.21 3.58 -19.87
C ILE A 120 1.90 2.71 -18.65
N TRP A 121 1.84 3.28 -17.45
CA TRP A 121 1.54 2.56 -16.22
C TRP A 121 0.05 2.24 -16.03
N GLN A 122 -0.85 3.08 -16.55
CA GLN A 122 -2.29 2.88 -16.42
C GLN A 122 -2.76 1.76 -17.36
N PHE A 123 -2.37 1.82 -18.63
CA PHE A 123 -2.64 0.75 -19.58
C PHE A 123 -1.74 -0.47 -19.33
N GLY A 124 -0.51 -0.22 -18.90
CA GLY A 124 0.46 -1.27 -18.61
C GLY A 124 0.10 -2.12 -17.39
N GLY A 125 -0.65 -1.59 -16.44
CA GLY A 125 -1.21 -2.38 -15.34
C GLY A 125 -2.01 -3.59 -15.83
N LEU A 126 -2.79 -3.43 -16.91
CA LEU A 126 -3.53 -4.54 -17.52
C LEU A 126 -2.59 -5.57 -18.15
N LEU A 127 -1.55 -5.11 -18.85
CA LEU A 127 -0.54 -5.99 -19.45
C LEU A 127 0.21 -6.78 -18.37
N LEU A 128 0.62 -6.14 -17.28
CA LEU A 128 1.23 -6.83 -16.14
C LEU A 128 0.27 -7.83 -15.49
N GLY A 129 -1.02 -7.47 -15.39
CA GLY A 129 -2.09 -8.36 -14.93
C GLY A 129 -2.28 -9.61 -15.82
N ILE A 130 -1.79 -9.61 -17.05
CA ILE A 130 -1.80 -10.76 -17.96
C ILE A 130 -0.45 -11.50 -17.93
N TYR A 131 0.66 -10.77 -18.06
CA TYR A 131 2.01 -11.36 -18.15
C TYR A 131 2.48 -11.99 -16.85
N LEU A 132 2.14 -11.39 -15.69
CA LEU A 132 2.57 -11.93 -14.41
C LEU A 132 1.89 -13.29 -14.13
N PRO A 133 0.55 -13.44 -14.21
CA PRO A 133 -0.07 -14.75 -14.09
C PRO A 133 0.39 -15.72 -15.16
N SER A 134 0.53 -15.31 -16.43
CA SER A 134 0.97 -16.23 -17.48
C SER A 134 2.37 -16.79 -17.24
N MET A 135 3.32 -15.96 -16.81
CA MET A 135 4.66 -16.41 -16.43
C MET A 135 4.64 -17.29 -15.17
N MET A 136 3.76 -17.00 -14.21
CA MET A 136 3.55 -17.88 -13.07
C MET A 136 3.01 -19.24 -13.49
N PHE A 137 2.03 -19.29 -14.40
CA PHE A 137 1.52 -20.55 -14.96
C PHE A 137 2.62 -21.33 -15.69
N LEU A 138 3.47 -20.65 -16.46
CA LEU A 138 4.58 -21.29 -17.18
C LEU A 138 5.62 -21.89 -16.22
N VAL A 139 5.94 -21.21 -15.12
CA VAL A 139 7.00 -21.65 -14.19
C VAL A 139 6.51 -22.64 -13.12
N PHE A 140 5.26 -22.51 -12.66
CA PHE A 140 4.70 -23.33 -11.58
C PHE A 140 3.71 -24.40 -12.07
N GLY A 141 3.30 -24.35 -13.34
CA GLY A 141 2.25 -25.20 -13.90
C GLY A 141 0.85 -24.82 -13.38
N PHE A 142 -0.14 -25.61 -13.78
CA PHE A 142 -1.55 -25.35 -13.43
C PHE A 142 -1.90 -25.77 -12.00
N ALA A 143 -1.19 -26.73 -11.41
CA ALA A 143 -1.57 -27.36 -10.15
C ALA A 143 -1.79 -26.38 -8.97
N PRO A 144 -0.95 -25.36 -8.73
CA PRO A 144 -1.17 -24.41 -7.63
C PRO A 144 -2.36 -23.48 -7.82
N PHE A 145 -2.81 -23.30 -9.07
CA PHE A 145 -3.84 -22.35 -9.48
C PHE A 145 -5.19 -22.99 -9.80
N MET A 146 -5.25 -24.32 -9.80
CA MET A 146 -6.48 -25.07 -10.02
C MET A 146 -7.56 -24.73 -8.98
N SER A 147 -8.82 -24.86 -9.38
CA SER A 147 -9.97 -24.56 -8.52
C SER A 147 -10.00 -25.37 -7.22
N THR A 148 -9.33 -26.52 -7.22
CA THR A 148 -9.18 -27.48 -6.12
C THR A 148 -7.99 -27.19 -5.19
N SER A 149 -7.13 -26.23 -5.53
CA SER A 149 -5.93 -25.91 -4.76
C SER A 149 -6.26 -25.12 -3.49
N PRO A 150 -5.69 -25.49 -2.33
CA PRO A 150 -5.78 -24.69 -1.09
C PRO A 150 -5.25 -23.26 -1.25
N CYS A 151 -4.37 -23.02 -2.24
CA CYS A 151 -3.77 -21.71 -2.49
C CYS A 151 -4.75 -20.70 -3.08
N ARG A 152 -5.88 -21.15 -3.68
CA ARG A 152 -6.81 -20.27 -4.41
C ARG A 152 -7.38 -19.16 -3.54
N ILE A 153 -7.72 -19.47 -2.28
CA ILE A 153 -8.30 -18.49 -1.34
C ILE A 153 -7.28 -17.39 -1.05
N TYR A 154 -6.04 -17.78 -0.73
CA TYR A 154 -4.95 -16.84 -0.47
C TYR A 154 -4.56 -16.03 -1.70
N LEU A 155 -4.52 -16.65 -2.88
CA LEU A 155 -4.26 -15.96 -4.13
C LEU A 155 -5.37 -14.96 -4.48
N SER A 156 -6.64 -15.32 -4.28
CA SER A 156 -7.76 -14.40 -4.50
C SER A 156 -7.69 -13.19 -3.59
N ARG A 157 -7.31 -13.37 -2.32
CA ARG A 157 -7.05 -12.27 -1.36
C ARG A 157 -5.93 -11.36 -1.85
N TYR A 158 -4.81 -11.95 -2.26
CA TYR A 158 -3.67 -11.19 -2.77
C TYR A 158 -4.01 -10.41 -4.05
N LEU A 159 -4.76 -11.03 -4.98
CA LEU A 159 -5.23 -10.34 -6.20
C LEU A 159 -6.20 -9.21 -5.88
N ARG A 160 -7.07 -9.36 -4.87
CA ARG A 160 -7.96 -8.30 -4.40
C ARG A 160 -7.17 -7.12 -3.84
N LEU A 161 -6.13 -7.39 -3.05
CA LEU A 161 -5.18 -6.38 -2.54
C LEU A 161 -4.46 -5.67 -3.70
N LEU A 162 -3.92 -6.42 -4.65
CA LEU A 162 -3.22 -5.87 -5.81
C LEU A 162 -4.13 -5.00 -6.66
N PHE A 163 -5.37 -5.44 -6.91
CA PHE A 163 -6.36 -4.65 -7.62
C PHE A 163 -6.67 -3.34 -6.89
N ALA A 164 -6.80 -3.39 -5.56
CA ALA A 164 -7.05 -2.20 -4.75
C ALA A 164 -5.88 -1.19 -4.84
N TYR A 165 -4.63 -1.67 -4.85
CA TYR A 165 -3.44 -0.84 -5.09
C TYR A 165 -3.45 -0.20 -6.48
N MET A 166 -3.73 -0.97 -7.52
CA MET A 166 -3.77 -0.46 -8.90
C MET A 166 -4.89 0.55 -9.10
N ALA A 167 -6.07 0.30 -8.51
CA ALA A 167 -7.19 1.23 -8.53
C ALA A 167 -6.81 2.55 -7.85
N LEU A 168 -6.19 2.51 -6.68
CA LEU A 168 -5.76 3.71 -5.96
C LEU A 168 -4.69 4.49 -6.73
N ALA A 169 -3.68 3.79 -7.25
CA ALA A 169 -2.62 4.40 -8.05
C ALA A 169 -3.16 5.11 -9.30
N GLY A 170 -4.20 4.56 -9.93
CA GLY A 170 -4.83 5.15 -11.11
C GLY A 170 -5.65 6.42 -10.85
N VAL A 171 -6.09 6.67 -9.62
CA VAL A 171 -6.89 7.87 -9.31
C VAL A 171 -6.03 9.14 -9.24
N TYR A 172 -4.77 9.04 -8.79
CA TYR A 172 -3.91 10.21 -8.61
C TYR A 172 -3.60 10.97 -9.91
N PRO A 173 -3.28 10.30 -11.05
CA PRO A 173 -3.12 10.99 -12.33
C PRO A 173 -4.40 11.71 -12.78
N LEU A 174 -5.58 11.10 -12.59
CA LEU A 174 -6.86 11.73 -12.91
C LEU A 174 -7.08 12.98 -12.06
N TYR A 175 -6.73 12.88 -10.76
CA TYR A 175 -6.81 14.00 -9.85
C TYR A 175 -5.85 15.14 -10.24
N LYS A 176 -4.61 14.81 -10.65
CA LYS A 176 -3.64 15.81 -11.15
C LYS A 176 -4.18 16.56 -12.36
N VAL A 177 -4.75 15.83 -13.32
CA VAL A 177 -5.38 16.43 -14.50
C VAL A 177 -6.51 17.35 -14.09
N LEU A 178 -7.42 16.88 -13.22
CA LEU A 178 -8.52 17.70 -12.71
C LEU A 178 -8.00 18.98 -12.01
N TYR A 179 -6.96 18.87 -11.18
CA TYR A 179 -6.35 20.00 -10.49
C TYR A 179 -5.75 21.04 -11.45
N GLU A 180 -5.13 20.59 -12.54
CA GLU A 180 -4.59 21.48 -13.58
C GLU A 180 -5.69 22.24 -14.34
N TYR A 181 -6.86 21.63 -14.54
CA TYR A 181 -8.02 22.26 -15.20
C TYR A 181 -8.81 23.22 -14.29
N VAL A 182 -8.63 23.16 -12.96
CA VAL A 182 -9.35 24.03 -12.02
C VAL A 182 -8.72 25.44 -12.01
N PRO A 183 -9.54 26.51 -12.21
CA PRO A 183 -9.06 27.89 -12.14
C PRO A 183 -8.43 28.21 -10.78
N VAL A 184 -7.43 29.10 -10.77
CA VAL A 184 -6.62 29.42 -9.57
C VAL A 184 -7.49 29.79 -8.36
N ASP A 185 -8.59 30.50 -8.60
CA ASP A 185 -9.53 30.96 -7.57
C ASP A 185 -10.27 29.82 -6.84
N TYR A 186 -10.40 28.65 -7.48
CA TYR A 186 -11.09 27.48 -6.94
C TYR A 186 -10.14 26.36 -6.51
N ARG A 187 -8.82 26.55 -6.63
CA ARG A 187 -7.82 25.54 -6.20
C ARG A 187 -7.88 25.24 -4.71
N GLY A 188 -8.38 26.17 -3.90
CA GLY A 188 -8.69 25.92 -2.48
C GLY A 188 -9.76 24.83 -2.27
N GLY A 189 -10.67 24.61 -3.23
CA GLY A 189 -11.65 23.54 -3.18
C GLY A 189 -11.03 22.14 -3.31
N ALA A 190 -9.95 22.01 -4.09
CA ALA A 190 -9.19 20.75 -4.19
C ALA A 190 -8.63 20.32 -2.82
N LEU A 191 -8.32 21.30 -1.95
CA LEU A 191 -7.86 21.06 -0.58
C LEU A 191 -8.89 20.32 0.28
N ILE A 192 -10.19 20.50 0.03
CA ILE A 192 -11.28 19.81 0.72
C ILE A 192 -11.56 18.44 0.08
N ILE A 193 -11.36 18.32 -1.23
CA ILE A 193 -11.52 17.06 -1.95
C ILE A 193 -10.46 16.04 -1.51
N LEU A 194 -9.24 16.47 -1.17
CA LEU A 194 -8.15 15.59 -0.71
C LEU A 194 -8.50 14.78 0.55
N PRO A 195 -8.99 15.39 1.66
CA PRO A 195 -9.46 14.66 2.83
C PRO A 195 -10.65 13.72 2.54
N LEU A 196 -11.62 14.16 1.73
CA LEU A 196 -12.77 13.33 1.32
C LEU A 196 -12.31 12.10 0.52
N TRP A 197 -11.37 12.32 -0.40
CA TRP A 197 -10.77 11.25 -1.18
C TRP A 197 -9.95 10.30 -0.30
N LYS A 198 -9.11 10.83 0.61
CA LYS A 198 -8.35 10.03 1.58
C LYS A 198 -9.29 9.15 2.39
N PHE A 199 -10.40 9.71 2.89
CA PHE A 199 -11.39 8.95 3.66
C PHE A 199 -11.99 7.80 2.84
N GLY A 200 -12.44 8.07 1.61
CA GLY A 200 -12.96 7.05 0.72
C GLY A 200 -11.92 5.97 0.37
N ALA A 201 -10.68 6.38 0.13
CA ALA A 201 -9.55 5.49 -0.16
C ALA A 201 -9.22 4.59 1.04
N LYS A 202 -9.15 5.14 2.26
CA LYS A 202 -8.95 4.36 3.50
C LYS A 202 -10.05 3.31 3.62
N HIS A 203 -11.32 3.71 3.45
CA HIS A 203 -12.45 2.78 3.55
C HIS A 203 -12.40 1.68 2.48
N PHE A 204 -12.09 2.03 1.24
CA PHE A 204 -11.95 1.08 0.15
C PHE A 204 -10.83 0.06 0.40
N ILE A 205 -9.64 0.52 0.79
CA ILE A 205 -8.51 -0.36 1.11
C ILE A 205 -8.85 -1.25 2.30
N MET A 206 -9.38 -0.70 3.40
CA MET A 206 -9.79 -1.49 4.57
C MET A 206 -10.79 -2.58 4.21
N SER A 207 -11.76 -2.28 3.34
CA SER A 207 -12.72 -3.26 2.85
C SER A 207 -12.05 -4.33 1.97
N ALA A 208 -11.15 -3.93 1.06
CA ALA A 208 -10.41 -4.84 0.19
C ALA A 208 -9.46 -5.77 0.96
N THR A 209 -8.92 -5.32 2.10
CA THR A 209 -7.94 -6.03 2.92
C THR A 209 -8.50 -6.57 4.23
N ARG A 210 -9.83 -6.66 4.38
CA ARG A 210 -10.49 -7.10 5.62
C ARG A 210 -10.01 -8.46 6.12
N GLU A 211 -9.62 -9.35 5.20
CA GLU A 211 -9.12 -10.69 5.51
C GLU A 211 -7.61 -10.71 5.87
N LEU A 212 -6.94 -9.55 5.86
CA LEU A 212 -5.53 -9.34 6.20
C LEU A 212 -5.42 -8.34 7.37
N GLU A 213 -6.19 -8.56 8.44
CA GLU A 213 -6.37 -7.64 9.58
C GLU A 213 -5.04 -7.07 10.12
N ASP A 214 -4.02 -7.91 10.29
CA ASP A 214 -2.69 -7.50 10.81
C ASP A 214 -1.94 -6.53 9.87
N PHE A 215 -2.25 -6.51 8.57
CA PHE A 215 -1.57 -5.67 7.57
C PHE A 215 -2.34 -4.40 7.22
N ILE A 216 -3.62 -4.31 7.58
CA ILE A 216 -4.47 -3.14 7.25
C ILE A 216 -3.78 -1.81 7.60
N PRO A 217 -3.20 -1.61 8.81
CA PRO A 217 -2.59 -0.33 9.16
C PRO A 217 -1.40 0.01 8.27
N VAL A 218 -0.56 -0.99 7.96
CA VAL A 218 0.63 -0.82 7.11
C VAL A 218 0.22 -0.51 5.67
N VAL A 219 -0.72 -1.28 5.12
CA VAL A 219 -1.23 -1.10 3.76
C VAL A 219 -1.85 0.29 3.60
N VAL A 220 -2.73 0.69 4.52
CA VAL A 220 -3.39 2.00 4.48
C VAL A 220 -2.38 3.14 4.59
N SER A 221 -1.41 3.04 5.52
CA SER A 221 -0.38 4.06 5.70
C SER A 221 0.55 4.18 4.50
N MET A 222 1.05 3.06 3.97
CA MET A 222 1.97 3.04 2.84
C MET A 222 1.32 3.40 1.52
N THR A 223 0.00 3.29 1.42
CA THR A 223 -0.70 3.64 0.18
C THR A 223 -1.46 4.94 0.30
N VAL A 224 -2.53 4.99 1.07
CA VAL A 224 -3.37 6.18 1.13
C VAL A 224 -2.60 7.36 1.70
N ASP A 225 -1.96 7.20 2.86
CA ASP A 225 -1.29 8.32 3.53
C ASP A 225 -0.02 8.74 2.78
N PHE A 226 0.84 7.79 2.41
CA PHE A 226 2.09 8.08 1.70
C PHE A 226 1.86 8.64 0.28
N PHE A 227 1.01 8.03 -0.55
CA PHE A 227 0.74 8.58 -1.89
C PHE A 227 0.07 9.95 -1.82
N SER A 228 -0.77 10.20 -0.81
CA SER A 228 -1.39 11.52 -0.66
C SER A 228 -0.37 12.57 -0.28
N ALA A 229 0.55 12.25 0.63
CA ALA A 229 1.63 13.14 1.02
C ALA A 229 2.54 13.45 -0.19
N LEU A 230 2.86 12.43 -1.00
CA LEU A 230 3.59 12.62 -2.26
C LEU A 230 2.82 13.52 -3.24
N PHE A 231 1.51 13.30 -3.38
CA PHE A 231 0.67 14.14 -4.23
C PHE A 231 0.66 15.60 -3.78
N VAL A 232 0.46 15.84 -2.48
CA VAL A 232 0.51 17.19 -1.89
C VAL A 232 1.88 17.83 -2.12
N SER A 233 2.97 17.07 -1.99
CA SER A 233 4.33 17.55 -2.29
C SER A 233 4.50 17.96 -3.76
N VAL A 234 3.93 17.19 -4.70
CA VAL A 234 3.91 17.54 -6.14
C VAL A 234 3.07 18.80 -6.39
N CYS A 235 1.94 18.95 -5.72
CA CYS A 235 1.12 20.16 -5.80
C CYS A 235 1.85 21.40 -5.24
N ILE A 236 2.52 21.27 -4.09
CA ILE A 236 3.33 22.34 -3.50
C ILE A 236 4.43 22.77 -4.47
N SER A 237 5.22 21.81 -4.97
CA SER A 237 6.35 22.10 -5.88
C SER A 237 5.92 22.69 -7.22
N SER A 238 4.71 22.37 -7.71
CA SER A 238 4.17 22.92 -8.97
C SER A 238 3.37 24.22 -8.81
N SER A 239 2.91 24.55 -7.60
CA SER A 239 1.96 25.66 -7.40
C SER A 239 2.53 27.06 -7.61
N GLY A 240 3.86 27.24 -7.51
CA GLY A 240 4.55 28.52 -7.65
C GLY A 240 4.15 29.61 -6.63
N SER A 241 3.21 29.32 -5.71
CA SER A 241 2.59 30.27 -4.78
C SER A 241 2.82 29.83 -3.34
N LEU A 242 3.46 30.71 -2.56
CA LEU A 242 3.73 30.49 -1.13
C LEU A 242 2.44 30.33 -0.32
N TYR A 243 1.38 31.06 -0.68
CA TYR A 243 0.08 31.00 -0.01
C TYR A 243 -0.58 29.62 -0.15
N LEU A 244 -0.65 29.09 -1.37
CA LEU A 244 -1.22 27.76 -1.62
C LEU A 244 -0.38 26.68 -0.94
N SER A 245 0.95 26.82 -0.96
CA SER A 245 1.86 25.90 -0.29
C SER A 245 1.66 25.86 1.23
N ALA A 246 1.55 27.04 1.87
CA ALA A 246 1.26 27.13 3.30
C ALA A 246 -0.10 26.52 3.66
N LEU A 247 -1.10 26.73 2.81
CA LEU A 247 -2.44 26.16 2.99
C LEU A 247 -2.45 24.62 2.89
N PHE A 248 -1.70 24.04 1.95
CA PHE A 248 -1.52 22.59 1.83
C PHE A 248 -0.87 21.98 3.07
N ILE A 249 0.20 22.61 3.58
CA ILE A 249 0.89 22.16 4.78
C ILE A 249 -0.04 22.24 6.00
N ALA A 250 -0.74 23.36 6.17
CA ALA A 250 -1.64 23.55 7.30
C ALA A 250 -2.79 22.52 7.31
N ALA A 251 -3.35 22.21 6.15
CA ALA A 251 -4.40 21.20 6.03
C ALA A 251 -3.91 19.77 6.28
N ASP A 252 -2.72 19.41 5.77
CA ASP A 252 -2.15 18.07 6.01
C ASP A 252 -1.78 17.87 7.49
N VAL A 253 -1.18 18.87 8.13
CA VAL A 253 -0.92 18.87 9.57
C VAL A 253 -2.22 18.82 10.37
N GLY A 254 -3.22 19.62 10.00
CA GLY A 254 -4.54 19.62 10.64
C GLY A 254 -5.20 18.25 10.57
N GLN A 255 -5.17 17.60 9.41
CA GLN A 255 -5.70 16.25 9.22
C GLN A 255 -4.94 15.23 10.07
N ALA A 256 -3.60 15.25 10.06
CA ALA A 256 -2.79 14.34 10.87
C ALA A 256 -3.07 14.48 12.38
N LEU A 257 -3.27 15.72 12.85
CA LEU A 257 -3.65 15.98 14.24
C LEU A 257 -5.04 15.45 14.58
N LEU A 258 -6.02 15.58 13.69
CA LEU A 258 -7.36 15.03 13.90
C LEU A 258 -7.33 13.50 13.99
N GLU A 259 -6.63 12.84 13.05
CA GLU A 259 -6.46 11.39 13.06
C GLU A 259 -5.75 10.92 14.34
N PHE A 260 -4.71 11.64 14.78
CA PHE A 260 -4.03 11.34 16.05
C PHE A 260 -4.95 11.50 17.27
N ARG A 261 -5.80 12.54 17.29
CA ARG A 261 -6.77 12.76 18.37
C ARG A 261 -7.81 11.66 18.42
N GLU A 262 -8.31 11.19 17.27
CA GLU A 262 -9.26 10.10 17.18
C GLU A 262 -8.65 8.78 17.69
N VAL A 263 -7.43 8.45 17.24
CA VAL A 263 -6.70 7.27 17.72
C VAL A 263 -6.47 7.34 19.24
N ARG A 264 -6.10 8.51 19.76
CA ARG A 264 -5.91 8.72 21.20
C ARG A 264 -7.22 8.58 21.98
N ALA A 265 -8.32 9.11 21.47
CA ALA A 265 -9.64 8.98 22.10
C ALA A 265 -10.07 7.51 22.17
N ASN A 266 -9.92 6.77 21.06
CA ASN A 266 -10.22 5.33 21.00
C ASN A 266 -9.33 4.53 21.95
N ALA A 267 -8.03 4.82 22.01
CA ALA A 267 -7.12 4.17 22.94
C ALA A 267 -7.52 4.43 24.41
N THR A 268 -7.94 5.66 24.72
CA THR A 268 -8.40 6.02 26.08
C THR A 268 -9.69 5.28 26.43
N ALA A 269 -10.65 5.19 25.52
CA ALA A 269 -11.89 4.42 25.72
C ALA A 269 -11.62 2.93 25.97
N VAL A 270 -10.67 2.33 25.23
CA VAL A 270 -10.24 0.95 25.45
C VAL A 270 -9.61 0.78 26.84
N ILE A 271 -8.76 1.71 27.28
CA ILE A 271 -8.18 1.69 28.64
C ILE A 271 -9.28 1.77 29.69
N GLU A 272 -10.27 2.64 29.52
CA GLU A 272 -11.39 2.78 30.46
C GLU A 272 -12.22 1.50 30.57
N LEU A 273 -12.50 0.84 29.44
CA LEU A 273 -13.17 -0.46 29.42
C LEU A 273 -12.34 -1.54 30.16
N LEU A 274 -11.04 -1.57 29.91
CA LEU A 274 -10.12 -2.50 30.59
C LEU A 274 -10.03 -2.25 32.10
N LYS A 275 -9.98 -0.98 32.52
CA LYS A 275 -9.97 -0.60 33.95
C LYS A 275 -11.29 -0.91 34.65
N ARG A 276 -12.42 -0.80 33.95
CA ARG A 276 -13.75 -1.07 34.49
C ARG A 276 -13.97 -2.56 34.77
N GLU A 277 -13.39 -3.43 33.95
CA GLU A 277 -13.49 -4.89 34.11
C GLU A 277 -12.37 -5.47 35.01
N GLY A 278 -11.18 -4.86 35.00
CA GLY A 278 -10.03 -5.26 35.83
C GLY A 278 -9.96 -4.49 37.16
N SER A 279 -10.68 -4.95 38.18
CA SER A 279 -10.70 -4.33 39.52
C SER A 279 -9.28 -4.29 40.16
N GLY A 280 -8.67 -3.11 40.18
CA GLY A 280 -7.73 -2.69 41.22
C GLY A 280 -6.21 -2.77 41.00
N HIS A 281 -5.69 -3.25 39.85
CA HIS A 281 -4.22 -3.38 39.64
C HIS A 281 -3.66 -2.68 38.38
N ALA A 282 -4.46 -1.85 37.71
CA ALA A 282 -4.24 -1.45 36.31
C ALA A 282 -3.68 -0.03 36.08
N GLU A 283 -3.22 0.68 37.12
CA GLU A 283 -2.88 2.11 36.93
C GLU A 283 -1.55 2.39 36.23
N ASP A 284 -0.62 1.43 36.12
CA ASP A 284 0.74 1.70 35.61
C ASP A 284 1.26 0.71 34.53
N ARG A 285 0.41 -0.15 33.97
CA ARG A 285 0.84 -1.10 32.92
C ARG A 285 0.65 -0.57 31.51
N ASP A 286 1.65 -0.80 30.66
CA ASP A 286 1.62 -0.53 29.22
C ASP A 286 0.38 -1.15 28.55
N LEU A 287 -0.25 -0.41 27.62
CA LEU A 287 -1.50 -0.79 26.95
C LEU A 287 -1.37 -2.13 26.21
N VAL A 288 -0.20 -2.36 25.61
CA VAL A 288 0.10 -3.62 24.93
C VAL A 288 0.05 -4.79 25.91
N ALA A 289 0.61 -4.64 27.11
CA ALA A 289 0.62 -5.68 28.14
C ALA A 289 -0.80 -6.00 28.65
N GLN A 290 -1.65 -4.98 28.79
CA GLN A 290 -3.04 -5.16 29.22
C GLN A 290 -3.88 -5.89 28.17
N VAL A 291 -3.76 -5.50 26.89
CA VAL A 291 -4.42 -6.20 25.78
C VAL A 291 -3.94 -7.65 25.71
N LEU A 292 -2.66 -7.89 25.99
CA LEU A 292 -2.09 -9.22 25.97
C LEU A 292 -2.64 -10.12 27.08
N GLU A 293 -2.81 -9.58 28.28
CA GLU A 293 -3.42 -10.27 29.44
C GLU A 293 -4.86 -10.70 29.13
N VAL A 294 -5.66 -9.82 28.52
CA VAL A 294 -7.02 -10.16 28.06
C VAL A 294 -7.01 -11.22 26.97
N THR A 295 -6.05 -11.19 26.03
CA THR A 295 -5.96 -12.23 24.99
C THR A 295 -5.48 -13.58 25.51
N ARG A 296 -4.71 -13.62 26.61
CA ARG A 296 -4.22 -14.86 27.24
C ARG A 296 -5.27 -15.52 28.12
N ASP A 297 -6.06 -14.75 28.86
CA ASP A 297 -7.18 -15.27 29.66
C ASP A 297 -8.51 -14.56 29.36
N PRO A 298 -9.17 -14.91 28.23
CA PRO A 298 -10.45 -14.33 27.85
C PRO A 298 -11.58 -14.63 28.86
N ARG A 299 -11.43 -15.62 29.75
CA ARG A 299 -12.47 -15.99 30.72
C ARG A 299 -12.47 -15.08 31.95
N ALA A 300 -11.34 -14.44 32.25
CA ALA A 300 -11.22 -13.46 33.32
C ALA A 300 -11.89 -12.11 32.98
N PHE A 301 -12.18 -11.84 31.70
CA PHE A 301 -12.73 -10.57 31.21
C PHE A 301 -13.95 -10.77 30.27
N PRO A 302 -15.08 -11.31 30.77
CA PRO A 302 -16.22 -11.70 29.95
C PRO A 302 -16.94 -10.53 29.25
N GLY A 303 -16.91 -9.30 29.79
CA GLY A 303 -17.56 -8.14 29.18
C GLY A 303 -16.84 -7.62 27.93
N CYS A 304 -15.51 -7.75 27.87
CA CYS A 304 -14.69 -7.30 26.74
C CYS A 304 -14.93 -8.10 25.44
N ILE A 305 -15.44 -9.33 25.55
CA ILE A 305 -15.73 -10.24 24.41
C ILE A 305 -17.14 -10.01 23.85
N LEU A 306 -18.09 -9.65 24.70
CA LEU A 306 -19.49 -9.40 24.33
C LEU A 306 -19.63 -8.14 23.47
N GLU A 307 -18.83 -7.11 23.71
CA GLU A 307 -18.92 -5.85 22.96
C GLU A 307 -18.41 -5.97 21.52
N ARG A 308 -17.44 -6.85 21.25
CA ARG A 308 -17.01 -7.20 19.88
C ARG A 308 -18.14 -7.87 19.09
N SER A 309 -18.99 -8.64 19.74
CA SER A 309 -20.18 -9.28 19.12
C SER A 309 -21.34 -8.31 18.90
N ALA A 310 -21.38 -7.19 19.62
CA ALA A 310 -22.35 -6.11 19.45
C ALA A 310 -21.92 -5.12 18.36
N THR A 311 -20.65 -4.70 18.33
CA THR A 311 -20.10 -3.81 17.29
C THR A 311 -20.03 -4.47 15.92
N THR A 312 -19.70 -5.77 15.82
CA THR A 312 -19.74 -6.50 14.54
C THR A 312 -21.17 -6.64 13.99
N ARG A 313 -22.20 -6.62 14.87
CA ARG A 313 -23.62 -6.63 14.48
C ARG A 313 -24.13 -5.25 14.04
N LEU A 314 -23.52 -4.17 14.50
CA LEU A 314 -23.86 -2.79 14.13
C LEU A 314 -23.19 -2.32 12.81
N SER A 315 -22.13 -2.99 12.35
CA SER A 315 -21.44 -2.69 11.09
C SER A 315 -21.86 -3.58 9.89
N SER A 316 -22.90 -4.38 10.04
CA SER A 316 -23.51 -5.15 8.95
C SER A 316 -24.66 -4.34 8.34
N PRO A 317 -24.59 -3.88 7.07
CA PRO A 317 -25.80 -3.45 6.39
C PRO A 317 -26.72 -4.67 6.29
N ARG A 318 -27.87 -4.60 6.95
CA ARG A 318 -28.99 -5.50 6.68
C ARG A 318 -29.38 -5.28 5.21
N TYR A 319 -29.00 -6.22 4.35
CA TYR A 319 -29.70 -6.43 3.10
C TYR A 319 -30.90 -7.31 3.45
N ASP A 320 -32.06 -6.67 3.59
CA ASP A 320 -33.33 -7.29 3.21
C ASP A 320 -33.50 -7.14 1.69
#